data_AF-A0A2D4JNN8-F1
#
_entry.id   AF-A0A2D4JNN8-F1
#
_cell.length_a   1.000
_cell.length_b   1.000
_cell.length_c   1.000
_cell.angle_alpha   90.00
_cell.angle_beta   90.00
_cell.angle_gamma   90.00
#
_symmetry.space_group_name_H-M   'P 1'
#
loop_
_entity.id
_entity.type
_entity.pdbx_description
1 polymer ?
#
loop_
_entity_poly.entity_id
_entity_poly.type
_entity_poly.pdbx_seq_one_letter_code
_entity_poly.pdbx_strand_id
1 'polypeptide(L)'
;AVVNCSQKCEAHQVHSPSDGQHSCCGSCINVSCPFYTDNGTLEIYEEGSTWDSNCTKYECAKIGAETVVFGSSVFCPPFNETDCVKNGGSVQTYHNGCCKTCKRDERICQKIMVRTTVRKEDCESQSPISVASCDGKCPSATIFNVNIDSHLRFCKCCRENGVQNRTVPLYCSGNGTEILYVMQEPTDCSCQWN
;
A
#
# COMPACT_ATOMS: atom_id res chain seq x y z
N ALA A 1 17.18 -17.70 64.46
CA ALA A 1 16.75 -18.77 63.54
C ALA A 1 17.45 -18.55 62.21
N VAL A 2 18.16 -19.56 61.69
CA VAL A 2 18.75 -19.48 60.34
C VAL A 2 17.62 -19.73 59.35
N VAL A 3 17.24 -18.70 58.60
CA VAL A 3 16.19 -18.84 57.57
C VAL A 3 16.85 -19.52 56.36
N ASN A 4 16.44 -20.76 56.06
CA ASN A 4 16.94 -21.50 54.91
C ASN A 4 16.15 -21.10 53.66
N CYS A 5 16.72 -20.21 52.85
CA CYS A 5 16.13 -19.73 51.61
C CYS A 5 16.61 -20.59 50.44
N SER A 6 16.07 -21.80 50.30
CA SER A 6 16.38 -22.69 49.17
C SER A 6 15.49 -22.42 47.95
N GLN A 7 15.40 -21.16 47.50
CA GLN A 7 14.63 -20.80 46.32
C GLN A 7 15.50 -20.97 45.07
N LYS A 8 15.21 -21.99 44.25
CA LYS A 8 15.82 -22.15 42.93
C LYS A 8 15.00 -21.36 41.91
N CYS A 9 15.60 -20.31 41.35
CA CYS A 9 14.98 -19.54 40.27
C CYS A 9 15.02 -20.32 38.95
N GLU A 10 14.09 -20.01 38.05
CA GLU A 10 14.07 -20.59 36.71
C GLU A 10 15.20 -20.06 35.83
N ALA A 11 15.48 -20.70 34.70
CA ALA A 11 16.61 -20.33 33.82
C ALA A 11 16.55 -18.89 33.32
N HIS A 12 15.36 -18.29 33.24
CA HIS A 12 15.14 -16.91 32.81
C HIS A 12 15.15 -15.89 33.96
N GLN A 13 15.41 -16.35 35.20
CA GLN A 13 15.33 -15.59 36.43
C GLN A 13 16.64 -15.61 37.22
N VAL A 14 16.91 -14.52 37.92
CA VAL A 14 18.02 -14.41 38.87
C VAL A 14 17.48 -14.07 40.25
N HIS A 15 18.10 -14.60 41.30
CA HIS A 15 17.72 -14.29 42.67
C HIS A 15 18.18 -12.87 43.04
N SER A 16 17.23 -12.01 43.40
CA SER A 16 17.50 -10.68 43.96
C SER A 16 17.31 -10.71 45.47
N PRO A 17 18.31 -10.25 46.25
CA PRO A 17 18.16 -10.05 47.70
C PRO A 17 17.02 -9.07 48.00
N SER A 18 16.37 -9.26 49.15
CA SER A 18 15.33 -8.33 49.63
C SER A 18 15.98 -7.17 50.38
N ASP A 19 15.65 -5.94 50.00
CA ASP A 19 16.05 -4.71 50.71
C ASP A 19 15.22 -4.42 51.98
N GLY A 20 14.12 -5.17 52.18
CA GLY A 20 13.19 -4.96 53.28
C GLY A 20 13.59 -5.68 54.58
N GLN A 21 13.54 -4.96 55.70
CA GLN A 21 13.79 -5.46 57.07
C GLN A 21 12.83 -6.59 57.53
N HIS A 22 11.79 -6.88 56.74
CA HIS A 22 10.73 -7.86 57.04
C HIS A 22 10.72 -9.07 56.09
N SER A 23 11.60 -9.13 55.10
CA SER A 23 11.64 -10.18 54.08
C SER A 23 13.04 -10.78 53.95
N CYS A 24 13.22 -12.00 54.47
CA CYS A 24 14.54 -12.60 54.65
C CYS A 24 15.09 -13.37 53.43
N CYS A 25 14.26 -13.71 52.43
CA CYS A 25 14.63 -14.67 51.37
C CYS A 25 14.77 -14.11 49.95
N GLY A 26 14.67 -12.79 49.75
CA GLY A 26 14.74 -12.21 48.40
C GLY A 26 13.62 -12.69 47.48
N SER A 27 13.73 -12.44 46.18
CA SER A 27 12.76 -12.86 45.16
C SER A 27 13.45 -13.13 43.83
N CYS A 28 12.91 -14.03 43.02
CA CYS A 28 13.41 -14.27 41.67
C CYS A 28 12.89 -13.17 40.73
N ILE A 29 13.81 -12.48 40.07
CA ILE A 29 13.54 -11.41 39.12
C ILE A 29 13.80 -11.91 37.69
N ASN A 30 12.94 -11.53 36.74
CA ASN A 30 13.14 -11.89 35.35
C ASN A 30 14.30 -11.07 34.76
N VAL A 31 15.32 -11.76 34.25
CA VAL A 31 16.46 -11.14 33.52
C VAL A 31 16.37 -11.34 32.01
N SER A 32 15.40 -12.14 31.57
CA SER A 32 15.04 -12.37 30.18
C SER A 32 13.53 -12.52 30.06
N CYS A 33 12.99 -12.28 28.87
CA CYS A 33 11.56 -12.23 28.64
C CYS A 33 11.02 -13.56 28.11
N PRO A 34 10.18 -14.28 28.88
CA PRO A 34 9.44 -15.41 28.36
C PRO A 34 8.30 -14.91 27.45
N PHE A 35 8.19 -15.48 26.24
CA PHE A 35 7.15 -15.18 25.27
C PHE A 35 6.52 -16.46 24.74
N TYR A 36 5.20 -16.57 24.82
CA TYR A 36 4.45 -17.68 24.26
C TYR A 36 3.99 -17.33 22.85
N THR A 37 4.45 -18.11 21.87
CA THR A 37 3.92 -18.04 20.51
C THR A 37 2.49 -18.58 20.45
N ASP A 38 1.73 -18.27 19.40
CA ASP A 38 0.35 -18.77 19.24
C ASP A 38 0.26 -20.30 19.20
N ASN A 39 1.36 -20.94 18.83
CA ASN A 39 1.52 -22.40 18.84
C ASN A 39 1.80 -22.96 20.24
N GLY A 40 1.78 -22.12 21.29
CA GLY A 40 2.04 -22.49 22.68
C GLY A 40 3.50 -22.79 23.01
N THR A 41 4.42 -22.52 22.08
CA THR A 41 5.87 -22.72 22.31
C THR A 41 6.41 -21.54 23.11
N LEU A 42 7.09 -21.83 24.22
CA LEU A 42 7.77 -20.84 25.05
C LEU A 42 9.14 -20.52 24.45
N GLU A 43 9.34 -19.26 24.11
CA GLU A 43 10.62 -18.70 23.67
C GLU A 43 11.13 -17.71 24.73
N ILE A 44 12.44 -17.67 24.92
CA ILE A 44 13.09 -16.77 25.89
C ILE A 44 13.93 -15.77 25.11
N TYR A 45 13.61 -14.49 25.30
CA TYR A 45 14.26 -13.37 24.63
C TYR A 45 15.19 -12.64 25.59
N GLU A 46 16.42 -12.36 25.17
CA GLU A 46 17.38 -11.58 25.96
C GLU A 46 16.98 -10.10 26.00
N GLU A 47 17.47 -9.38 27.02
CA GLU A 47 17.29 -7.92 27.14
C GLU A 47 17.75 -7.20 25.86
N GLY A 48 16.90 -6.32 25.33
CA GLY A 48 17.15 -5.57 24.09
C GLY A 48 16.73 -6.30 22.82
N SER A 49 16.26 -7.56 22.91
CA SER A 49 15.72 -8.28 21.76
C SER A 49 14.40 -7.67 21.28
N THR A 50 14.24 -7.57 19.95
CA THR A 50 12.98 -7.17 19.31
C THR A 50 12.53 -8.21 18.30
N TRP A 51 11.24 -8.53 18.27
CA TRP A 51 10.66 -9.49 17.32
C TRP A 51 9.28 -9.05 16.86
N ASP A 52 8.83 -9.56 15.73
CA ASP A 52 7.49 -9.31 15.19
C ASP A 52 6.66 -10.58 15.29
N SER A 53 5.48 -10.51 15.90
CA SER A 53 4.53 -11.62 15.94
C SER A 53 3.11 -11.08 15.84
N ASN A 54 2.28 -11.66 14.96
CA ASN A 54 0.89 -11.23 14.70
C ASN A 54 0.71 -9.72 14.61
N CYS A 55 1.54 -9.06 13.78
CA CYS A 55 1.46 -7.62 13.57
C CYS A 55 1.65 -6.76 14.81
N THR A 56 2.28 -7.34 15.82
CA THR A 56 2.71 -6.67 17.03
C THR A 56 4.21 -6.78 17.11
N LYS A 57 4.86 -5.62 17.17
CA LYS A 57 6.29 -5.53 17.41
C LYS A 57 6.51 -5.65 18.91
N TYR A 58 7.24 -6.67 19.31
CA TYR A 58 7.59 -6.90 20.70
C TYR A 58 9.03 -6.48 20.97
N GLU A 59 9.27 -6.03 22.20
CA GLU A 59 10.59 -5.67 22.70
C GLU A 59 10.73 -6.19 24.14
N CYS A 60 11.84 -6.88 24.42
CA CYS A 60 12.23 -7.22 25.78
C CYS A 60 13.05 -6.07 26.35
N ALA A 61 12.41 -5.19 27.13
CA ALA A 61 13.07 -4.03 27.70
C ALA A 61 13.19 -4.15 29.23
N LYS A 62 14.24 -3.57 29.78
CA LYS A 62 14.48 -3.53 31.21
C LYS A 62 13.76 -2.35 31.86
N ILE A 63 12.94 -2.65 32.87
CA ILE A 63 12.30 -1.66 33.74
C ILE A 63 12.87 -1.86 35.15
N GLY A 64 13.78 -0.99 35.55
CA GLY A 64 14.45 -1.11 36.85
C GLY A 64 15.38 -2.33 36.90
N ALA A 65 15.09 -3.29 37.77
CA ALA A 65 15.87 -4.52 37.94
C ALA A 65 15.35 -5.71 37.10
N GLU A 66 14.17 -5.59 36.47
CA GLU A 66 13.49 -6.67 35.77
C GLU A 66 13.34 -6.39 34.27
N THR A 67 13.23 -7.44 33.47
CA THR A 67 12.90 -7.37 32.04
C THR A 67 11.42 -7.67 31.80
N VAL A 68 10.77 -6.87 30.95
CA VAL A 68 9.36 -6.98 30.60
C VAL A 68 9.19 -6.92 29.08
N VAL A 69 8.22 -7.70 28.57
CA VAL A 69 7.82 -7.65 27.16
C VAL A 69 6.89 -6.46 26.93
N PHE A 70 7.30 -5.54 26.07
CA PHE A 70 6.44 -4.49 25.52
C PHE A 70 5.94 -4.89 24.14
N GLY A 71 4.63 -4.77 23.90
CA GLY A 71 4.03 -4.99 22.59
C GLY A 71 3.50 -3.69 21.98
N SER A 72 3.90 -3.39 20.75
CA SER A 72 3.38 -2.29 19.94
C SER A 72 2.64 -2.87 18.74
N SER A 73 1.31 -2.88 18.80
CA SER A 73 0.48 -3.45 17.74
C SER A 73 0.24 -2.45 16.62
N VAL A 74 0.38 -2.90 15.38
CA VAL A 74 0.09 -2.10 14.19
C VAL A 74 -1.42 -2.08 13.97
N PHE A 75 -2.03 -0.92 14.11
CA PHE A 75 -3.44 -0.73 13.79
C PHE A 75 -3.62 -0.37 12.31
N CYS A 76 -4.17 -1.30 11.53
CA CYS A 76 -4.43 -1.08 10.11
C CYS A 76 -5.80 -0.43 9.87
N PRO A 77 -5.92 0.53 8.94
CA PRO A 77 -7.21 1.03 8.48
C PRO A 77 -8.07 -0.10 7.89
N PRO A 78 -9.41 -0.02 7.97
CA PRO A 78 -10.29 -0.98 7.31
C PRO A 78 -10.04 -0.95 5.80
N PHE A 79 -9.80 -2.13 5.21
CA PHE A 79 -9.45 -2.27 3.81
C PHE A 79 -10.37 -3.26 3.10
N ASN A 80 -10.90 -2.87 1.94
CA ASN A 80 -11.74 -3.73 1.10
C ASN A 80 -10.97 -4.14 -0.17
N GLU A 81 -10.45 -5.36 -0.17
CA GLU A 81 -9.70 -5.92 -1.30
C GLU A 81 -10.53 -6.00 -2.58
N THR A 82 -11.80 -6.40 -2.45
CA THR A 82 -12.71 -6.58 -3.58
C THR A 82 -12.93 -5.26 -4.32
N ASP A 83 -13.09 -4.17 -3.56
CA ASP A 83 -13.27 -2.84 -4.13
C ASP A 83 -11.99 -2.34 -4.82
N CYS A 84 -10.82 -2.60 -4.24
CA CYS A 84 -9.55 -2.24 -4.85
C CYS A 84 -9.35 -2.91 -6.23
N VAL A 85 -9.59 -4.22 -6.31
CA VAL A 85 -9.41 -4.98 -7.54
C VAL A 85 -10.46 -4.58 -8.59
N LYS A 86 -11.73 -4.38 -8.18
CA LYS A 86 -12.80 -3.91 -9.08
C LYS A 86 -12.49 -2.53 -9.68
N ASN A 87 -11.86 -1.64 -8.92
CA ASN A 87 -11.44 -0.32 -9.38
C ASN A 87 -10.08 -0.31 -10.11
N GLY A 88 -9.59 -1.48 -10.54
CA GLY A 88 -8.37 -1.60 -11.35
C GLY A 88 -7.08 -1.34 -10.57
N GLY A 89 -7.09 -1.50 -9.25
CA GLY A 89 -5.90 -1.44 -8.39
C GLY A 89 -5.33 -2.81 -8.06
N SER A 90 -4.07 -2.82 -7.60
CA SER A 90 -3.40 -3.97 -7.01
C SER A 90 -3.34 -3.82 -5.49
N VAL A 91 -3.58 -4.90 -4.77
CA VAL A 91 -3.42 -4.92 -3.31
C VAL A 91 -1.94 -5.02 -3.00
N GLN A 92 -1.42 -4.06 -2.25
CA GLN A 92 -0.06 -4.03 -1.74
C GLN A 92 -0.10 -4.15 -0.22
N THR A 93 0.95 -4.72 0.36
CA THR A 93 1.10 -4.80 1.81
C THR A 93 2.18 -3.85 2.30
N TYR A 94 2.02 -3.33 3.51
CA TYR A 94 2.99 -2.49 4.20
C TYR A 94 3.07 -2.90 5.68
N HIS A 95 4.10 -2.44 6.40
CA HIS A 95 4.48 -2.96 7.72
C HIS A 95 4.66 -4.49 7.70
N ASN A 96 5.63 -4.96 6.91
CA ASN A 96 6.01 -6.38 6.84
C ASN A 96 4.85 -7.35 6.58
N GLY A 97 3.83 -6.92 5.82
CA GLY A 97 2.69 -7.77 5.47
C GLY A 97 1.42 -7.53 6.30
N CYS A 98 1.49 -6.72 7.36
CA CYS A 98 0.39 -6.56 8.31
C CYS A 98 -0.78 -5.75 7.79
N CYS A 99 -0.50 -4.65 7.11
CA CYS A 99 -1.53 -3.78 6.60
C CYS A 99 -1.62 -3.88 5.08
N LYS A 100 -2.83 -3.70 4.57
CA LYS A 100 -3.14 -3.72 3.14
C LYS A 100 -3.49 -2.33 2.66
N THR A 101 -3.07 -2.02 1.44
CA THR A 101 -3.37 -0.76 0.75
C THR A 101 -3.67 -1.03 -0.72
N CYS A 102 -4.45 -0.15 -1.34
CA CYS A 102 -4.79 -0.27 -2.75
C CYS A 102 -3.84 0.61 -3.56
N LYS A 103 -2.85 -0.01 -4.20
CA LYS A 103 -2.04 0.66 -5.19
C LYS A 103 -2.73 0.54 -6.53
N ARG A 104 -3.50 1.57 -6.88
CA ARG A 104 -3.82 1.79 -8.29
C ARG A 104 -2.52 2.12 -8.98
N ASP A 105 -2.16 1.34 -9.99
CA ASP A 105 -1.22 1.82 -10.99
C ASP A 105 -1.90 3.05 -11.57
N GLU A 106 -1.48 4.22 -11.12
CA GLU A 106 -1.85 5.44 -11.79
C GLU A 106 -1.35 5.26 -13.20
N ARG A 107 -2.25 4.93 -14.13
CA ARG A 107 -1.91 4.92 -15.55
C ARG A 107 -1.46 6.32 -15.84
N ILE A 108 -0.15 6.55 -15.79
CA ILE A 108 0.46 7.81 -16.21
C ILE A 108 0.04 7.98 -17.66
N CYS A 109 -0.26 9.22 -18.06
CA CYS A 109 -0.68 9.52 -19.42
C CYS A 109 0.16 8.77 -20.46
N GLN A 110 -0.48 7.87 -21.20
CA GLN A 110 0.18 7.00 -22.17
C GLN A 110 -0.72 6.70 -23.36
N LYS A 111 -0.09 6.30 -24.46
CA LYS A 111 -0.78 5.79 -25.63
C LYS A 111 -1.30 4.38 -25.36
N ILE A 112 -2.60 4.19 -25.53
CA ILE A 112 -3.29 2.90 -25.41
C ILE A 112 -3.96 2.52 -26.73
N MET A 113 -4.30 1.24 -26.88
CA MET A 113 -5.10 0.76 -28.00
C MET A 113 -6.50 0.40 -27.49
N VAL A 114 -7.53 1.06 -27.99
CA VAL A 114 -8.93 0.85 -27.61
C VAL A 114 -9.65 0.12 -28.74
N ARG A 115 -10.25 -1.03 -28.44
CA ARG A 115 -11.09 -1.75 -29.42
C ARG A 115 -12.47 -1.14 -29.47
N THR A 116 -12.83 -0.54 -30.60
CA THR A 116 -14.12 0.11 -30.81
C THR A 116 -14.57 -0.02 -32.26
N THR A 117 -15.86 0.16 -32.51
CA THR A 117 -16.39 0.25 -33.87
C THR A 117 -16.38 1.72 -34.30
N VAL A 118 -15.73 2.02 -35.43
CA VAL A 118 -15.63 3.40 -35.93
C VAL A 118 -16.88 3.70 -36.73
N ARG A 119 -17.60 4.74 -36.35
CA ARG A 119 -18.83 5.18 -37.01
C ARG A 119 -18.71 6.62 -37.48
N LYS A 120 -19.10 6.87 -38.73
CA LYS A 120 -19.25 8.18 -39.33
C LYS A 120 -20.60 8.21 -40.06
N GLU A 121 -21.54 9.00 -39.56
CA GLU A 121 -22.90 9.08 -40.10
C GLU A 121 -23.57 7.69 -40.18
N ASP A 122 -24.05 7.26 -41.35
CA ASP A 122 -24.65 5.94 -41.61
C ASP A 122 -23.61 4.86 -41.98
N CYS A 123 -22.31 5.20 -41.92
CA CYS A 123 -21.18 4.33 -42.23
C CYS A 123 -20.47 3.83 -40.97
N GLU A 124 -20.19 2.52 -40.92
CA GLU A 124 -19.55 1.88 -39.77
C GLU A 124 -18.52 0.82 -40.21
N SER A 125 -17.47 0.62 -39.41
CA SER A 125 -16.51 -0.46 -39.66
C SER A 125 -17.19 -1.82 -39.44
N GLN A 126 -17.02 -2.75 -40.37
CA GLN A 126 -17.70 -4.07 -40.31
C GLN A 126 -17.38 -4.88 -39.05
N SER A 127 -16.23 -4.61 -38.40
CA SER A 127 -15.84 -5.21 -37.13
C SER A 127 -15.15 -4.18 -36.23
N PRO A 128 -15.13 -4.38 -34.90
CA PRO A 128 -14.40 -3.52 -33.99
C PRO A 128 -12.90 -3.52 -34.31
N ILE A 129 -12.32 -2.35 -34.46
CA ILE A 129 -10.89 -2.16 -34.74
C ILE A 129 -10.18 -1.58 -33.51
N SER A 130 -8.88 -1.87 -33.38
CA SER A 130 -8.05 -1.26 -32.35
C SER A 130 -7.62 0.14 -32.80
N VAL A 131 -8.11 1.18 -32.14
CA VAL A 131 -7.79 2.59 -32.38
C VAL A 131 -6.82 3.08 -31.31
N ALA A 132 -5.78 3.80 -31.69
CA ALA A 132 -4.88 4.41 -30.72
C ALA A 132 -5.54 5.63 -30.04
N SER A 133 -5.38 5.74 -28.72
CA SER A 133 -5.92 6.82 -27.89
C SER A 133 -4.95 7.19 -26.77
N CYS A 134 -5.07 8.40 -26.22
CA CYS A 134 -4.37 8.79 -25.00
C CYS A 134 -5.27 8.57 -23.78
N ASP A 135 -4.77 7.85 -22.77
CA ASP A 135 -5.47 7.63 -21.51
C ASP A 135 -4.49 7.68 -20.34
N GLY A 136 -4.94 8.25 -19.23
CA GLY A 136 -4.17 8.29 -17.99
C GLY A 136 -4.36 9.56 -17.17
N LYS A 137 -3.71 9.56 -16.00
CA LYS A 137 -3.70 10.66 -15.05
C LYS A 137 -2.54 11.61 -15.33
N CYS A 138 -2.80 12.89 -15.10
CA CYS A 138 -1.81 13.96 -15.17
C CYS A 138 -1.83 14.80 -13.88
N PRO A 139 -0.71 15.48 -13.54
CA PRO A 139 -0.63 16.29 -12.34
C PRO A 139 -1.62 17.45 -12.37
N SER A 140 -2.36 17.61 -11.27
CA SER A 140 -3.21 18.77 -11.03
C SER A 140 -3.20 19.14 -9.55
N ALA A 141 -3.22 20.44 -9.25
CA ALA A 141 -3.48 20.93 -7.90
C ALA A 141 -3.97 22.38 -7.88
N THR A 142 -4.51 22.75 -6.72
CA THR A 142 -4.94 24.11 -6.39
C THR A 142 -4.23 24.50 -5.11
N ILE A 143 -3.44 25.58 -5.14
CA ILE A 143 -2.61 26.03 -4.03
C ILE A 143 -2.99 27.47 -3.70
N PHE A 144 -3.36 27.75 -2.46
CA PHE A 144 -3.59 29.11 -1.99
C PHE A 144 -2.28 29.92 -2.02
N ASN A 145 -2.32 31.13 -2.56
CA ASN A 145 -1.21 32.03 -2.72
C ASN A 145 -1.54 33.38 -2.09
N VAL A 146 -0.83 33.67 -1.00
CA VAL A 146 -1.01 34.87 -0.17
C VAL A 146 -0.72 36.18 -0.93
N ASN A 147 0.15 36.17 -1.94
CA ASN A 147 0.53 37.39 -2.67
C ASN A 147 -0.60 37.91 -3.56
N ILE A 148 -1.50 37.02 -3.99
CA ILE A 148 -2.65 37.35 -4.85
C ILE A 148 -3.99 37.17 -4.11
N ASP A 149 -3.94 36.90 -2.80
CA ASP A 149 -5.09 36.57 -1.93
C ASP A 149 -6.09 35.59 -2.58
N SER A 150 -5.55 34.57 -3.26
CA SER A 150 -6.35 33.66 -4.10
C SER A 150 -5.63 32.36 -4.35
N HIS A 151 -6.16 31.50 -5.23
CA HIS A 151 -5.59 30.18 -5.52
C HIS A 151 -4.91 30.14 -6.89
N LEU A 152 -3.67 29.65 -6.93
CA LEU A 152 -3.02 29.19 -8.14
C LEU A 152 -3.56 27.80 -8.50
N ARG A 153 -3.97 27.63 -9.75
CA ARG A 153 -4.49 26.37 -10.27
C ARG A 153 -3.57 25.89 -11.36
N PHE A 154 -3.09 24.66 -11.24
CA PHE A 154 -2.39 23.97 -12.31
C PHE A 154 -3.10 22.67 -12.63
N CYS A 155 -3.39 22.45 -13.91
CA CYS A 155 -3.96 21.21 -14.40
C CYS A 155 -3.31 20.89 -15.73
N LYS A 156 -2.76 19.68 -15.84
CA LYS A 156 -2.35 19.12 -17.12
C LYS A 156 -3.35 18.06 -17.54
N CYS A 157 -3.62 17.98 -18.83
CA CYS A 157 -4.46 16.94 -19.43
C CYS A 157 -3.61 15.96 -20.22
N CYS A 158 -4.03 14.70 -20.25
CA CYS A 158 -3.38 13.68 -21.07
C CYS A 158 -3.76 13.92 -22.54
N ARG A 159 -2.79 14.35 -23.35
CA ARG A 159 -3.00 14.77 -24.74
C ARG A 159 -1.99 14.17 -25.68
N GLU A 160 -2.35 14.14 -26.95
CA GLU A 160 -1.50 13.76 -28.05
C GLU A 160 -0.34 14.76 -28.26
N ASN A 161 0.89 14.26 -28.37
CA ASN A 161 2.06 15.05 -28.77
C ASN A 161 2.18 15.19 -30.30
N GLY A 162 1.47 14.34 -31.03
CA GLY A 162 1.42 14.34 -32.48
C GLY A 162 0.34 13.39 -32.96
N VAL A 163 -0.05 13.53 -34.22
CA VAL A 163 -1.09 12.70 -34.84
C VAL A 163 -0.59 12.12 -36.15
N GLN A 164 -1.08 10.94 -36.48
CA GLN A 164 -0.85 10.27 -37.76
C GLN A 164 -2.18 9.88 -38.38
N ASN A 165 -2.26 10.01 -39.70
CA ASN A 165 -3.43 9.61 -40.46
C ASN A 165 -3.45 8.09 -40.64
N ARG A 166 -4.60 7.47 -40.36
CA ARG A 166 -4.88 6.07 -40.61
C ARG A 166 -6.16 5.95 -41.42
N THR A 167 -6.10 5.19 -42.50
CA THR A 167 -7.27 4.91 -43.35
C THR A 167 -7.95 3.63 -42.90
N VAL A 168 -9.26 3.69 -42.72
CA VAL A 168 -10.12 2.57 -42.32
C VAL A 168 -11.32 2.46 -43.26
N PRO A 169 -11.64 1.26 -43.76
CA PRO A 169 -12.82 1.05 -44.59
C PRO A 169 -14.08 1.06 -43.71
N LEU A 170 -15.10 1.80 -44.14
CA LEU A 170 -16.42 1.85 -43.49
C LEU A 170 -17.50 1.47 -44.51
N TYR A 171 -18.48 0.70 -44.06
CA TYR A 171 -19.63 0.29 -44.86
C TYR A 171 -20.84 1.17 -44.51
N CYS A 172 -21.42 1.83 -45.52
CA CYS A 172 -22.55 2.74 -45.39
C CYS A 172 -23.87 2.02 -45.65
N SER A 173 -24.72 1.95 -44.64
CA SER A 173 -25.99 1.22 -44.70
C SER A 173 -27.04 1.89 -45.61
N GLY A 174 -26.99 3.21 -45.77
CA GLY A 174 -27.95 3.95 -46.59
C GLY A 174 -27.81 3.70 -48.10
N ASN A 175 -26.57 3.60 -48.59
CA ASN A 175 -26.27 3.44 -50.03
C ASN A 175 -25.64 2.09 -50.39
N GLY A 176 -25.36 1.22 -49.42
CA GLY A 176 -24.71 -0.08 -49.66
C GLY A 176 -23.30 0.04 -50.24
N THR A 177 -22.60 1.13 -49.95
CA THR A 177 -21.26 1.43 -50.46
C THR A 177 -20.19 1.30 -49.38
N GLU A 178 -18.94 1.08 -49.79
CA GLU A 178 -17.79 1.09 -48.89
C GLU A 178 -16.95 2.34 -49.17
N ILE A 179 -16.59 3.07 -48.11
CA ILE A 179 -15.79 4.28 -48.18
C ILE A 179 -14.48 4.11 -47.42
N LEU A 180 -13.42 4.75 -47.89
CA LEU A 180 -12.16 4.85 -47.18
C LEU A 180 -12.15 6.10 -46.31
N TYR A 181 -12.30 5.93 -45.00
CA TYR A 181 -12.28 7.02 -44.04
C TYR A 181 -10.89 7.22 -43.46
N VAL A 182 -10.39 8.45 -43.50
CA VAL A 182 -9.10 8.82 -42.89
C VAL A 182 -9.36 9.40 -41.52
N MET A 183 -8.91 8.70 -40.47
CA MET A 183 -8.96 9.15 -39.09
C MET A 183 -7.57 9.54 -38.59
N GLN A 184 -7.50 10.38 -37.56
CA GLN A 184 -6.26 10.78 -36.90
C GLN A 184 -6.09 10.02 -35.60
N GLU A 185 -4.92 9.40 -35.44
CA GLU A 185 -4.54 8.67 -34.24
C GLU A 185 -3.32 9.32 -33.58
N PRO A 186 -3.22 9.35 -32.24
CA PRO A 186 -2.06 9.89 -31.54
C PRO A 186 -0.81 9.06 -31.83
N THR A 187 0.30 9.72 -32.16
CA THR A 187 1.61 9.08 -32.29
C THR A 187 2.23 8.81 -30.92
N ASP A 188 2.07 9.77 -30.02
CA ASP A 188 2.60 9.78 -28.65
C ASP A 188 1.66 10.58 -27.73
N CYS A 189 1.73 10.36 -26.41
CA CYS A 189 0.86 11.01 -25.42
C CYS A 189 1.68 11.58 -24.27
N SER A 190 1.35 12.80 -23.83
CA SER A 190 1.96 13.40 -22.64
C SER A 190 1.02 14.34 -21.90
N CYS A 191 1.42 14.71 -20.68
CA CYS A 191 0.70 15.68 -19.86
C CYS A 191 1.02 17.11 -20.32
N GLN A 192 0.05 17.74 -20.98
CA GLN A 192 0.15 19.10 -21.51
C GLN A 192 -0.78 20.07 -20.78
N TRP A 193 -0.47 21.36 -20.81
CA TRP A 193 -1.36 22.40 -20.31
C TRP A 193 -2.59 22.54 -21.21
N ASN A 194 -3.70 23.01 -20.62
CA ASN A 194 -4.88 23.42 -21.37
C ASN A 194 -4.72 24.82 -21.95
#